data_AF-V2WH22-F1
#
_entry.id   AF-V2WH22-F1
#
_cell.length_a   1.000
_cell.length_b   1.000
_cell.length_c   1.000
_cell.angle_alpha   90.00
_cell.angle_beta   90.00
_cell.angle_gamma   90.00
#
_symmetry.space_group_name_H-M   'P 1'
#
loop_
_entity.id
_entity.type
_entity.pdbx_description
1 polymer ?
#
loop_
_entity_poly.entity_id
_entity_poly.type
_entity_poly.pdbx_seq_one_letter_code
_entity_poly.pdbx_strand_id
1 'polypeptide(L)'
;MTSTLSSGAFVEPQASPCTKAQVLAWLDFIQFPVDDTIKTSIENDQFGATLKNLTTLNRLYLVKVPFESTLIHYSANHRINVEPDALFQRIVVEKAGGSYCFGKTSLFLWMLRGLGYRAYAGLARVNSAQIPNEAPTFSPLVHLVLFVQPIPGSNETYLVDPGFGGAGLTRPILLSSSESNVVEGTTSTELHRLRKIKHPRSSLNTPATDWALQVARRKADDANFEQWKTLYMFGETEYFLEDFILSSFYCSVHPYGSPFESTVALIKYFWLSSSEVVAAGVIPANDEEEYERRDVSSRMLGYYTLYGDMVKKHIGGKTEVVKVLVSEEERVKLIRELFGVALDEDAINNIRGRNSAFKLSLTPSGEA
;
A
#
# COMPACT_ATOMS: atom_id res chain seq x y z
N MET A 1 4.91 -20.41 -18.05
CA MET A 1 5.48 -19.22 -17.36
C MET A 1 5.46 -19.52 -15.88
N THR A 2 6.57 -19.31 -15.18
CA THR A 2 6.77 -19.79 -13.80
C THR A 2 5.83 -19.06 -12.85
N SER A 3 5.26 -19.80 -11.89
CA SER A 3 4.47 -19.32 -10.74
C SER A 3 5.31 -19.22 -9.46
N THR A 4 6.62 -19.40 -9.60
CA THR A 4 7.61 -19.57 -8.53
C THR A 4 8.68 -18.50 -8.66
N LEU A 5 9.53 -18.40 -7.64
CA LEU A 5 10.82 -17.73 -7.76
C LEU A 5 11.62 -18.30 -8.94
N SER A 6 12.50 -17.49 -9.51
CA SER A 6 13.34 -17.81 -10.68
C SER A 6 14.27 -18.99 -10.41
N SER A 7 14.67 -19.22 -9.17
CA SER A 7 15.42 -20.41 -8.72
C SER A 7 14.55 -21.64 -8.42
N GLY A 8 13.23 -21.49 -8.40
CA GLY A 8 12.30 -22.50 -7.88
C GLY A 8 12.38 -22.67 -6.35
N ALA A 9 13.03 -21.75 -5.63
CA ALA A 9 13.27 -21.88 -4.21
C ALA A 9 11.98 -21.89 -3.37
N PHE A 10 12.03 -22.68 -2.28
CA PHE A 10 11.08 -22.58 -1.19
C PHE A 10 11.50 -21.44 -0.27
N VAL A 11 10.54 -20.63 0.16
CA VAL A 11 10.73 -19.71 1.26
C VAL A 11 10.64 -20.53 2.54
N GLU A 12 11.68 -20.49 3.35
CA GLU A 12 11.70 -21.14 4.67
C GLU A 12 10.81 -20.39 5.66
N PRO A 13 10.18 -21.07 6.63
CA PRO A 13 9.56 -20.41 7.76
C PRO A 13 10.56 -19.50 8.48
N GLN A 14 10.15 -18.26 8.74
CA GLN A 14 10.98 -17.27 9.45
C GLN A 14 10.23 -16.79 10.68
N ALA A 15 10.97 -16.58 11.77
CA ALA A 15 10.38 -16.06 12.99
C ALA A 15 9.82 -14.65 12.79
N SER A 16 8.74 -14.33 13.50
CA SER A 16 8.24 -12.97 13.64
C SER A 16 8.95 -12.27 14.79
N PRO A 17 9.30 -10.98 14.67
CA PRO A 17 9.68 -10.17 15.83
C PRO A 17 8.48 -9.93 16.77
N CYS A 18 7.25 -10.19 16.33
CA CYS A 18 6.05 -9.99 17.12
C CYS A 18 5.63 -11.27 17.85
N THR A 19 5.23 -11.11 19.10
CA THR A 19 4.69 -12.19 19.93
C THR A 19 3.30 -12.64 19.44
N LYS A 20 2.89 -13.85 19.82
CA LYS A 20 1.52 -14.35 19.54
C LYS A 20 0.43 -13.41 20.08
N ALA A 21 0.65 -12.78 21.23
CA ALA A 21 -0.26 -11.80 21.78
C ALA A 21 -0.38 -10.55 20.90
N GLN A 22 0.75 -10.06 20.36
CA GLN A 22 0.74 -8.95 19.40
C GLN A 22 0.03 -9.33 18.09
N VAL A 23 0.23 -10.55 17.59
CA VAL A 23 -0.49 -11.06 16.41
C VAL A 23 -2.00 -11.08 16.64
N LEU A 24 -2.46 -11.60 17.78
CA LEU A 24 -3.89 -11.61 18.14
C LEU A 24 -4.46 -10.20 18.28
N ALA A 25 -3.74 -9.28 18.93
CA ALA A 25 -4.14 -7.88 19.06
C ALA A 25 -4.21 -7.17 17.69
N TRP A 26 -3.30 -7.50 16.78
CA TRP A 26 -3.35 -6.98 15.42
C TRP A 26 -4.54 -7.52 14.63
N LEU A 27 -4.87 -8.82 14.74
CA LEU A 27 -6.04 -9.40 14.10
C LEU A 27 -7.34 -8.74 14.58
N ASP A 28 -7.50 -8.52 15.88
CA ASP A 28 -8.62 -7.76 16.44
C ASP A 28 -8.66 -6.33 15.90
N PHE A 29 -7.51 -5.64 15.89
CA PHE A 29 -7.39 -4.28 15.40
C PHE A 29 -7.84 -4.15 13.93
N ILE A 30 -7.44 -5.07 13.05
CA ILE A 30 -7.87 -5.08 11.64
C ILE A 30 -9.25 -5.67 11.42
N GLN A 31 -9.92 -6.15 12.48
CA GLN A 31 -11.23 -6.79 12.45
C GLN A 31 -11.24 -8.09 11.62
N PHE A 32 -10.15 -8.87 11.71
CA PHE A 32 -10.18 -10.25 11.23
C PHE A 32 -11.03 -11.08 12.19
N PRO A 33 -11.95 -11.94 11.70
CA PRO A 33 -12.79 -12.75 12.56
C PRO A 33 -11.94 -13.79 13.31
N VAL A 34 -11.77 -13.57 14.62
CA VAL A 34 -11.06 -14.49 15.52
C VAL A 34 -12.08 -15.07 16.49
N ASP A 35 -12.31 -16.38 16.39
CA ASP A 35 -13.00 -17.16 17.42
C ASP A 35 -11.99 -17.97 18.26
N ASP A 36 -12.49 -18.70 19.26
CA ASP A 36 -11.64 -19.53 20.13
C ASP A 36 -10.86 -20.60 19.36
N THR A 37 -11.39 -21.06 18.22
CA THR A 37 -10.71 -22.05 17.37
C THR A 37 -9.50 -21.41 16.69
N ILE A 38 -9.66 -20.26 16.04
CA ILE A 38 -8.56 -19.52 15.40
C ILE A 38 -7.52 -19.11 16.43
N LYS A 39 -7.94 -18.65 17.61
CA LYS A 39 -7.04 -18.30 18.70
C LYS A 39 -6.18 -19.51 19.12
N THR A 40 -6.82 -20.65 19.37
CA THR A 40 -6.13 -21.90 19.72
C THR A 40 -5.18 -22.36 18.61
N SER A 41 -5.58 -22.22 17.33
CA SER A 41 -4.70 -22.53 16.20
C SER A 41 -3.47 -21.63 16.15
N ILE A 42 -3.59 -20.33 16.43
CA ILE A 42 -2.44 -19.41 16.48
C ILE A 42 -1.52 -19.77 17.66
N GLU A 43 -2.09 -20.08 18.82
CA GLU A 43 -1.33 -20.50 19.99
C GLU A 43 -0.50 -21.78 19.74
N ASN A 44 -0.99 -22.65 18.86
CA ASN A 44 -0.33 -23.91 18.48
C ASN A 44 0.42 -23.86 17.12
N ASP A 45 0.63 -22.67 16.53
CA ASP A 45 1.31 -22.50 15.23
C ASP A 45 0.64 -23.27 14.06
N GLN A 46 -0.68 -23.40 14.13
CA GLN A 46 -1.55 -24.12 13.20
C GLN A 46 -2.57 -23.20 12.51
N PHE A 47 -2.32 -21.89 12.48
CA PHE A 47 -3.17 -20.96 11.75
C PHE A 47 -3.29 -21.39 10.27
N GLY A 48 -4.50 -21.32 9.72
CA GLY A 48 -4.77 -21.64 8.33
C GLY A 48 -4.15 -20.61 7.39
N ALA A 49 -2.83 -20.68 7.17
CA ALA A 49 -2.05 -19.77 6.34
C ALA A 49 -2.29 -19.96 4.83
N THR A 50 -3.56 -19.92 4.42
CA THR A 50 -4.05 -20.15 3.06
C THR A 50 -4.07 -18.87 2.23
N LEU A 51 -4.21 -18.99 0.90
CA LEU A 51 -4.38 -17.84 0.01
C LEU A 51 -5.68 -17.05 0.30
N LYS A 52 -6.76 -17.72 0.72
CA LYS A 52 -8.02 -17.07 1.09
C LYS A 52 -7.82 -16.15 2.30
N ASN A 53 -7.18 -16.67 3.35
CA ASN A 53 -6.87 -15.88 4.54
C ASN A 53 -5.87 -14.77 4.22
N LEU A 54 -4.87 -15.00 3.36
CA LEU A 54 -3.92 -13.98 2.93
C LEU A 54 -4.63 -12.81 2.23
N THR A 55 -5.57 -13.12 1.34
CA THR A 55 -6.40 -12.10 0.65
C THR A 55 -7.25 -11.32 1.64
N THR A 56 -7.87 -12.01 2.60
CA THR A 56 -8.72 -11.38 3.63
C THR A 56 -7.91 -10.44 4.53
N LEU A 57 -6.76 -10.92 5.05
CA LEU A 57 -5.83 -10.15 5.86
C LEU A 57 -5.34 -8.91 5.12
N ASN A 58 -4.94 -9.05 3.85
CA ASN A 58 -4.48 -7.93 3.04
C ASN A 58 -5.54 -6.84 2.90
N ARG A 59 -6.78 -7.22 2.59
CA ARG A 59 -7.88 -6.28 2.37
C ARG A 59 -8.35 -5.58 3.64
N LEU A 60 -8.48 -6.32 4.74
CA LEU A 60 -8.78 -5.73 6.05
C LEU A 60 -7.67 -4.74 6.48
N TYR A 61 -6.41 -5.11 6.29
CA TYR A 61 -5.29 -4.24 6.62
C TYR A 61 -5.20 -2.99 5.73
N LEU A 62 -5.56 -3.08 4.45
CA LEU A 62 -5.67 -1.92 3.54
C LEU A 62 -6.72 -0.92 4.01
N VAL A 63 -7.90 -1.39 4.42
CA VAL A 63 -8.98 -0.53 4.91
C VAL A 63 -8.67 0.03 6.30
N LYS A 64 -8.09 -0.78 7.19
CA LYS A 64 -7.84 -0.37 8.57
C LYS A 64 -6.70 0.63 8.70
N VAL A 65 -5.58 0.38 8.01
CA VAL A 65 -4.34 1.14 8.22
C VAL A 65 -4.11 2.05 7.02
N PRO A 66 -4.18 3.39 7.19
CA PRO A 66 -3.92 4.30 6.09
C PRO A 66 -2.45 4.23 5.64
N PHE A 67 -2.20 4.52 4.36
CA PHE A 67 -0.88 4.94 3.93
C PHE A 67 -0.72 6.42 4.30
N GLU A 68 0.40 6.80 4.91
CA GLU A 68 0.62 8.19 5.33
C GLU A 68 2.11 8.54 5.43
N SER A 69 2.49 9.74 4.96
CA SER A 69 3.85 10.28 5.06
C SER A 69 3.99 11.36 6.15
N THR A 70 3.00 11.53 7.02
CA THR A 70 2.85 12.71 7.88
C THR A 70 4.03 12.96 8.81
N LEU A 71 4.61 11.91 9.41
CA LEU A 71 5.78 12.09 10.29
C LEU A 71 7.01 12.63 9.55
N ILE A 72 7.13 12.44 8.23
CA ILE A 72 8.20 13.08 7.44
C ILE A 72 8.08 14.61 7.46
N HIS A 73 6.87 15.13 7.70
CA HIS A 73 6.57 16.56 7.59
C HIS A 73 6.25 17.23 8.92
N TYR A 74 5.49 16.56 9.77
CA TYR A 74 4.87 17.14 10.96
C TYR A 74 5.51 16.70 12.28
N SER A 75 6.39 15.69 12.29
CA SER A 75 7.14 15.34 13.50
C SER A 75 8.37 16.25 13.64
N ALA A 76 8.84 16.43 14.88
CA ALA A 76 10.03 17.24 15.15
C ALA A 76 11.31 16.67 14.51
N ASN A 77 11.39 15.36 14.29
CA ASN A 77 12.56 14.70 13.72
C ASN A 77 12.45 14.41 12.21
N HIS A 78 11.29 14.67 11.60
CA HIS A 78 11.01 14.48 10.18
C HIS A 78 11.35 13.10 9.64
N ARG A 79 11.14 12.06 10.45
CA ARG A 79 11.44 10.66 10.11
C ARG A 79 10.33 9.74 10.59
N ILE A 80 10.13 8.65 9.85
CA ILE A 80 9.27 7.55 10.27
C ILE A 80 10.16 6.45 10.87
N ASN A 81 9.89 6.04 12.11
CA ASN A 81 10.51 4.85 12.67
C ASN A 81 9.84 3.62 12.03
N VAL A 82 10.65 2.77 11.39
CA VAL A 82 10.22 1.55 10.70
C VAL A 82 10.62 0.27 11.45
N GLU A 83 10.98 0.38 12.72
CA GLU A 83 11.30 -0.76 13.59
C GLU A 83 10.02 -1.45 14.11
N PRO A 84 10.07 -2.77 14.40
CA PRO A 84 8.92 -3.56 14.83
C PRO A 84 8.10 -2.98 15.98
N ASP A 85 8.76 -2.69 17.11
CA ASP A 85 8.07 -2.24 18.32
C ASP A 85 7.44 -0.87 18.14
N ALA A 86 8.15 0.05 17.47
CA ALA A 86 7.65 1.39 17.19
C ALA A 86 6.42 1.37 16.26
N LEU A 87 6.46 0.54 15.21
CA LEU A 87 5.34 0.39 14.28
C LEU A 87 4.13 -0.27 14.95
N PHE A 88 4.35 -1.33 15.73
CA PHE A 88 3.27 -2.00 16.45
C PHE A 88 2.61 -1.05 17.46
N GLN A 89 3.42 -0.35 18.26
CA GLN A 89 2.96 0.61 19.24
C GLN A 89 2.11 1.72 18.58
N ARG A 90 2.63 2.36 17.54
CA ARG A 90 1.93 3.47 16.85
C ARG A 90 0.64 3.00 16.16
N ILE A 91 0.71 1.93 15.39
CA ILE A 91 -0.37 1.53 14.47
C ILE A 91 -1.45 0.74 15.23
N VAL A 92 -1.06 -0.20 16.09
CA VAL A 92 -1.99 -1.15 16.71
C VAL A 92 -2.43 -0.70 18.11
N VAL A 93 -1.47 -0.30 18.96
CA VAL A 93 -1.74 0.07 20.36
C VAL A 93 -2.36 1.47 20.45
N GLU A 94 -1.66 2.47 19.94
CA GLU A 94 -2.08 3.88 20.00
C GLU A 94 -3.15 4.22 18.98
N LYS A 95 -3.25 3.41 17.90
CA LYS A 95 -4.14 3.67 16.76
C LYS A 95 -3.92 5.07 16.19
N ALA A 96 -2.66 5.53 16.20
CA ALA A 96 -2.25 6.89 15.84
C ALA A 96 -2.21 7.13 14.32
N GLY A 97 -2.74 6.21 13.52
CA GLY A 97 -2.73 6.26 12.07
C GLY A 97 -2.06 5.05 11.45
N GLY A 98 -1.18 5.28 10.48
CA GLY A 98 -0.50 4.23 9.74
C GLY A 98 0.97 4.52 9.54
N SER A 99 1.45 4.19 8.35
CA SER A 99 2.77 4.50 7.84
C SER A 99 2.73 4.43 6.32
N TYR A 100 3.71 5.01 5.66
CA TYR A 100 3.99 4.75 4.25
C TYR A 100 4.59 3.35 4.02
N CYS A 101 4.99 3.05 2.77
CA CYS A 101 5.33 1.72 2.26
C CYS A 101 6.21 0.89 3.19
N PHE A 102 7.32 1.43 3.71
CA PHE A 102 8.24 0.66 4.56
C PHE A 102 7.59 0.20 5.86
N GLY A 103 6.99 1.10 6.65
CA GLY A 103 6.37 0.71 7.91
C GLY A 103 5.08 -0.09 7.75
N LYS A 104 4.25 0.26 6.75
CA LYS A 104 2.99 -0.45 6.49
C LYS A 104 3.25 -1.88 6.01
N THR A 105 4.17 -2.07 5.07
CA THR A 105 4.45 -3.39 4.48
C THR A 105 5.30 -4.26 5.41
N SER A 106 6.25 -3.69 6.18
CA SER A 106 7.06 -4.47 7.15
C SER A 106 6.23 -4.99 8.32
N LEU A 107 5.34 -4.17 8.89
CA LEU A 107 4.41 -4.64 9.93
C LEU A 107 3.57 -5.80 9.40
N PHE A 108 3.06 -5.70 8.16
CA PHE A 108 2.30 -6.78 7.54
C PHE A 108 3.14 -8.06 7.39
N LEU A 109 4.40 -7.97 6.95
CA LEU A 109 5.32 -9.10 6.86
C LEU A 109 5.49 -9.83 8.19
N TRP A 110 5.72 -9.09 9.28
CA TRP A 110 5.92 -9.68 10.60
C TRP A 110 4.65 -10.34 11.12
N MET A 111 3.47 -9.76 10.86
CA MET A 111 2.20 -10.39 11.17
C MET A 111 1.99 -11.68 10.37
N LEU A 112 2.31 -11.68 9.07
CA LEU A 112 2.24 -12.89 8.25
C LEU A 112 3.16 -13.99 8.77
N ARG A 113 4.42 -13.66 9.12
CA ARG A 113 5.36 -14.62 9.73
C ARG A 113 4.82 -15.17 11.05
N GLY A 114 4.21 -14.31 11.88
CA GLY A 114 3.60 -14.70 13.16
C GLY A 114 2.37 -15.60 13.00
N LEU A 115 1.74 -15.59 11.82
CA LEU A 115 0.65 -16.47 11.43
C LEU A 115 1.13 -17.73 10.69
N GLY A 116 2.45 -17.96 10.60
CA GLY A 116 3.03 -19.13 9.96
C GLY A 116 3.16 -19.05 8.44
N TYR A 117 2.91 -17.89 7.81
CA TYR A 117 3.18 -17.73 6.38
C TYR A 117 4.69 -17.75 6.11
N ARG A 118 5.08 -18.45 5.04
CA ARG A 118 6.44 -18.41 4.48
C ARG A 118 6.55 -17.18 3.59
N ALA A 119 7.19 -16.13 4.12
CA ALA A 119 7.25 -14.84 3.46
C ALA A 119 8.57 -14.09 3.69
N TYR A 120 8.97 -13.32 2.68
CA TYR A 120 10.11 -12.41 2.75
C TYR A 120 9.86 -11.11 1.99
N ALA A 121 10.73 -10.13 2.22
CA ALA A 121 10.64 -8.79 1.64
C ALA A 121 11.53 -8.62 0.41
N GLY A 122 11.00 -7.95 -0.61
CA GLY A 122 11.76 -7.43 -1.74
C GLY A 122 11.69 -5.91 -1.80
N LEU A 123 12.69 -5.28 -2.43
CA LEU A 123 12.66 -3.85 -2.74
C LEU A 123 12.35 -3.58 -4.21
N ALA A 124 11.68 -2.46 -4.45
CA ALA A 124 11.17 -2.04 -5.73
C ALA A 124 11.56 -0.60 -6.07
N ARG A 125 11.66 -0.33 -7.37
CA ARG A 125 11.86 0.99 -7.96
C ARG A 125 10.53 1.50 -8.50
N VAL A 126 10.04 2.59 -7.94
CA VAL A 126 8.81 3.24 -8.37
C VAL A 126 9.03 3.92 -9.72
N ASN A 127 8.07 3.78 -10.62
CA ASN A 127 8.05 4.51 -11.89
C ASN A 127 7.47 5.91 -11.68
N SER A 128 8.26 6.95 -11.95
CA SER A 128 7.83 8.35 -11.87
C SER A 128 7.33 8.92 -13.21
N ALA A 129 7.35 8.13 -14.30
CA ALA A 129 6.87 8.58 -15.60
C ALA A 129 5.38 8.98 -15.53
N GLN A 130 5.11 10.23 -15.85
CA GLN A 130 3.77 10.82 -15.78
C GLN A 130 2.98 10.57 -17.06
N ILE A 131 3.67 10.45 -18.20
CA ILE A 131 3.04 10.33 -19.51
C ILE A 131 2.84 8.85 -19.85
N PRO A 132 1.61 8.44 -20.22
CA PRO A 132 1.37 7.11 -20.78
C PRO A 132 2.28 6.89 -22.00
N ASN A 133 2.90 5.72 -22.08
CA ASN A 133 3.76 5.27 -23.20
C ASN A 133 5.18 5.82 -23.24
N GLU A 134 5.60 6.61 -22.27
CA GLU A 134 7.03 6.89 -22.08
C GLU A 134 7.75 5.70 -21.43
N ALA A 135 9.04 5.57 -21.74
CA ALA A 135 9.90 4.63 -21.05
C ALA A 135 9.87 4.93 -19.54
N PRO A 136 9.75 3.90 -18.67
CA PRO A 136 9.64 4.13 -17.24
C PRO A 136 10.88 4.83 -16.70
N THR A 137 10.67 5.81 -15.82
CA THR A 137 11.74 6.46 -15.08
C THR A 137 11.74 5.90 -13.67
N PHE A 138 12.67 4.99 -13.41
CA PHE A 138 12.73 4.28 -12.14
C PHE A 138 13.52 5.05 -11.08
N SER A 139 12.95 5.12 -9.88
CA SER A 139 13.61 5.60 -8.67
C SER A 139 14.75 4.67 -8.20
N PRO A 140 15.47 5.04 -7.12
CA PRO A 140 16.17 4.07 -6.28
C PRO A 140 15.20 3.05 -5.66
N LEU A 141 15.73 2.11 -4.87
CA LEU A 141 14.96 1.09 -4.16
C LEU A 141 14.20 1.69 -2.96
N VAL A 142 13.07 2.35 -3.24
CA VAL A 142 12.30 3.17 -2.27
C VAL A 142 10.88 2.64 -2.02
N HIS A 143 10.61 1.40 -2.43
CA HIS A 143 9.34 0.73 -2.19
C HIS A 143 9.56 -0.71 -1.73
N LEU A 144 8.68 -1.19 -0.84
CA LEU A 144 8.77 -2.50 -0.20
C LEU A 144 7.60 -3.37 -0.66
N VAL A 145 7.91 -4.58 -1.13
CA VAL A 145 6.92 -5.60 -1.57
C VAL A 145 7.20 -6.92 -0.86
N LEU A 146 6.22 -7.82 -0.78
CA LEU A 146 6.37 -9.12 -0.13
C LEU A 146 6.19 -10.26 -1.11
N PHE A 147 7.00 -11.29 -0.94
CA PHE A 147 6.85 -12.59 -1.59
C PHE A 147 6.31 -13.57 -0.56
N VAL A 148 5.18 -14.23 -0.86
CA VAL A 148 4.49 -15.13 0.07
C VAL A 148 4.22 -16.46 -0.62
N GLN A 149 4.51 -17.57 0.06
CA GLN A 149 4.16 -18.93 -0.38
C GLN A 149 3.08 -19.53 0.54
N PRO A 150 1.78 -19.26 0.29
CA PRO A 150 0.68 -19.57 1.19
C PRO A 150 0.11 -20.99 1.01
N ILE A 151 0.81 -21.86 0.29
CA ILE A 151 0.37 -23.23 0.01
C ILE A 151 1.38 -24.19 0.64
N PRO A 152 0.97 -25.05 1.61
CA PRO A 152 1.84 -26.05 2.20
C PRO A 152 2.43 -26.99 1.14
N GLY A 153 3.74 -27.23 1.20
CA GLY A 153 4.44 -28.12 0.25
C GLY A 153 4.60 -27.58 -1.18
N SER A 154 4.18 -26.35 -1.45
CA SER A 154 4.32 -25.71 -2.76
C SER A 154 5.28 -24.52 -2.72
N ASN A 155 6.00 -24.26 -3.79
CA ASN A 155 6.83 -23.07 -3.98
C ASN A 155 6.13 -22.00 -4.84
N GLU A 156 4.82 -22.15 -5.08
CA GLU A 156 4.02 -21.11 -5.71
C GLU A 156 4.06 -19.83 -4.88
N THR A 157 4.50 -18.76 -5.52
CA THR A 157 4.83 -17.51 -4.88
C THR A 157 3.86 -16.43 -5.33
N TYR A 158 3.33 -15.67 -4.38
CA TYR A 158 2.45 -14.55 -4.61
C TYR A 158 3.15 -13.26 -4.20
N LEU A 159 3.01 -12.23 -5.03
CA LEU A 159 3.37 -10.87 -4.68
C LEU A 159 2.22 -10.27 -3.86
N VAL A 160 2.57 -9.70 -2.71
CA VAL A 160 1.64 -8.97 -1.85
C VAL A 160 2.22 -7.59 -1.55
N ASP A 161 1.40 -6.57 -1.72
CA ASP A 161 1.81 -5.18 -1.54
C ASP A 161 0.68 -4.35 -0.94
N PRO A 162 0.60 -4.26 0.40
CA PRO A 162 -0.35 -3.36 1.05
C PRO A 162 0.15 -1.90 1.05
N GLY A 163 1.36 -1.60 0.61
CA GLY A 163 2.08 -0.37 0.92
C GLY A 163 2.29 0.60 -0.25
N PHE A 164 1.94 0.24 -1.49
CA PHE A 164 2.15 1.14 -2.64
C PHE A 164 1.24 2.36 -2.62
N GLY A 165 0.04 2.22 -2.07
CA GLY A 165 -0.96 3.27 -2.04
C GLY A 165 -2.08 3.10 -3.07
N GLY A 166 -2.80 4.17 -3.42
CA GLY A 166 -4.12 4.11 -4.09
C GLY A 166 -4.21 3.30 -5.39
N ALA A 167 -3.13 3.19 -6.15
CA ALA A 167 -3.05 2.40 -7.39
C ALA A 167 -2.51 0.98 -7.21
N GLY A 168 -2.17 0.60 -5.98
CA GLY A 168 -1.48 -0.64 -5.64
C GLY A 168 -2.38 -1.87 -5.71
N LEU A 169 -1.77 -3.01 -5.37
CA LEU A 169 -2.50 -4.26 -5.24
C LEU A 169 -3.47 -4.20 -4.06
N THR A 170 -4.68 -4.70 -4.28
CA THR A 170 -5.69 -4.89 -3.22
C THR A 170 -5.84 -6.36 -2.82
N ARG A 171 -5.05 -7.24 -3.45
CA ARG A 171 -5.05 -8.68 -3.24
C ARG A 171 -3.73 -9.29 -3.70
N PRO A 172 -3.35 -10.48 -3.20
CA PRO A 172 -2.20 -11.21 -3.72
C PRO A 172 -2.32 -11.50 -5.22
N ILE A 173 -1.21 -11.35 -5.95
CA ILE A 173 -1.12 -11.75 -7.36
C ILE A 173 -0.06 -12.84 -7.52
N LEU A 174 -0.35 -13.88 -8.28
CA LEU A 174 0.60 -14.95 -8.54
C LEU A 174 1.85 -14.38 -9.23
N LEU A 175 3.05 -14.81 -8.84
CA LEU A 175 4.32 -14.38 -9.43
C LEU A 175 4.50 -15.04 -10.80
N SER A 176 3.72 -14.60 -11.80
CA SER A 176 3.67 -15.17 -13.14
C SER A 176 3.47 -14.09 -14.19
N SER A 177 4.18 -14.21 -15.32
CA SER A 177 4.04 -13.30 -16.46
C SER A 177 2.96 -13.71 -17.46
N SER A 178 2.12 -14.70 -17.13
CA SER A 178 1.06 -15.19 -18.03
C SER A 178 0.11 -14.07 -18.46
N GLU A 179 -0.39 -14.13 -19.69
CA GLU A 179 -1.43 -13.22 -20.17
C GLU A 179 -2.74 -13.37 -19.40
N SER A 180 -3.04 -14.59 -18.93
CA SER A 180 -4.20 -14.87 -18.08
C SER A 180 -4.01 -14.50 -16.60
N ASN A 181 -2.79 -14.17 -16.16
CA ASN A 181 -2.53 -13.82 -14.76
C ASN A 181 -2.85 -12.34 -14.53
N VAL A 182 -4.14 -12.05 -14.39
CA VAL A 182 -4.69 -10.72 -14.16
C VAL A 182 -5.59 -10.78 -12.92
N VAL A 183 -5.44 -9.80 -12.04
CA VAL A 183 -6.31 -9.63 -10.87
C VAL A 183 -6.95 -8.26 -10.91
N GLU A 184 -8.14 -8.12 -10.35
CA GLU A 184 -8.75 -6.79 -10.22
C GLU A 184 -8.12 -6.02 -9.06
N GLY A 185 -8.14 -4.69 -9.17
CA GLY A 185 -7.72 -3.77 -8.12
C GLY A 185 -8.86 -3.48 -7.14
N THR A 186 -9.14 -2.20 -6.95
CA THR A 186 -10.19 -1.72 -6.05
C THR A 186 -11.60 -2.12 -6.50
N THR A 187 -11.83 -2.16 -7.81
CA THR A 187 -13.05 -2.60 -8.48
C THR A 187 -12.69 -3.37 -9.77
N SER A 188 -13.71 -3.86 -10.49
CA SER A 188 -13.55 -4.49 -11.82
C SER A 188 -13.13 -3.51 -12.94
N THR A 189 -13.02 -2.21 -12.66
CA THR A 189 -12.54 -1.19 -13.63
C THR A 189 -11.04 -0.94 -13.50
N GLU A 190 -10.35 -1.64 -12.61
CA GLU A 190 -8.91 -1.57 -12.42
C GLU A 190 -8.36 -2.99 -12.44
N LEU A 191 -7.35 -3.25 -13.27
CA LEU A 191 -6.71 -4.56 -13.40
C LEU A 191 -5.21 -4.44 -13.19
N HIS A 192 -4.62 -5.48 -12.60
CA HIS A 192 -3.19 -5.59 -12.36
C HIS A 192 -2.62 -6.85 -13.00
N ARG A 193 -1.37 -6.76 -13.49
CA ARG A 193 -0.61 -7.89 -14.02
C ARG A 193 0.87 -7.75 -13.72
N LEU A 194 1.59 -8.87 -13.78
CA LEU A 194 3.05 -8.90 -13.71
C LEU A 194 3.66 -9.16 -15.09
N ARG A 195 4.73 -8.43 -15.43
CA ARG A 195 5.52 -8.67 -16.64
C ARG A 195 7.00 -8.63 -16.31
N LYS A 196 7.80 -9.41 -17.05
CA LYS A 196 9.25 -9.30 -17.03
C LYS A 196 9.67 -8.19 -18.00
N ILE A 197 10.39 -7.19 -17.52
CA ILE A 197 10.86 -6.06 -18.32
C ILE A 197 12.35 -5.80 -18.07
N LYS A 198 13.00 -5.13 -19.03
CA LYS A 198 14.40 -4.72 -18.91
C LYS A 198 14.47 -3.35 -18.25
N HIS A 199 15.52 -3.10 -17.46
CA HIS A 199 15.77 -1.75 -16.97
C HIS A 199 16.17 -0.84 -18.15
N PRO A 200 15.46 0.27 -18.40
CA PRO A 200 15.66 1.08 -19.61
C PRO A 200 17.03 1.75 -19.68
N ARG A 201 17.70 1.91 -18.53
CA ARG A 201 19.06 2.46 -18.42
C ARG A 201 20.16 1.39 -18.33
N SER A 202 19.87 0.12 -18.63
CA SER A 202 20.89 -0.92 -18.57
C SER A 202 21.97 -0.71 -19.63
N SER A 203 23.24 -0.79 -19.24
CA SER A 203 24.40 -0.72 -20.15
C SER A 203 24.78 -2.07 -20.75
N LEU A 204 24.15 -3.17 -20.32
CA LEU A 204 24.42 -4.52 -20.83
C LEU A 204 23.73 -4.76 -22.18
N ASN A 205 24.42 -5.43 -23.11
CA ASN A 205 23.87 -5.82 -24.42
C ASN A 205 22.72 -6.84 -24.31
N THR A 206 22.75 -7.68 -23.28
CA THR A 206 21.69 -8.64 -22.93
C THR A 206 21.30 -8.44 -21.47
N PRO A 207 20.52 -7.39 -21.16
CA PRO A 207 20.15 -7.08 -19.80
C PRO A 207 19.24 -8.16 -19.22
N ALA A 208 19.44 -8.47 -17.95
CA ALA A 208 18.50 -9.27 -17.18
C ALA A 208 17.12 -8.59 -17.15
N THR A 209 16.08 -9.40 -17.01
CA THR A 209 14.71 -8.91 -16.85
C THR A 209 14.24 -9.08 -15.42
N ASP A 210 13.72 -8.01 -14.86
CA ASP A 210 13.08 -7.99 -13.55
C ASP A 210 11.56 -7.95 -13.69
N TRP A 211 10.86 -8.22 -12.60
CA TRP A 211 9.42 -8.12 -12.57
C TRP A 211 8.97 -6.66 -12.55
N ALA A 212 7.79 -6.41 -13.12
CA ALA A 212 7.10 -5.15 -13.01
C ALA A 212 5.61 -5.37 -12.77
N LEU A 213 5.07 -4.62 -11.81
CA LEU A 213 3.63 -4.51 -11.64
C LEU A 213 3.12 -3.47 -12.64
N GLN A 214 2.08 -3.84 -13.39
CA GLN A 214 1.38 -2.94 -14.28
C GLN A 214 -0.09 -2.83 -13.88
N VAL A 215 -0.68 -1.68 -14.12
CA VAL A 215 -2.10 -1.40 -13.92
C VAL A 215 -2.74 -0.94 -15.22
N ALA A 216 -3.97 -1.37 -15.48
CA ALA A 216 -4.83 -0.83 -16.53
C ALA A 216 -6.15 -0.43 -15.90
N ARG A 217 -6.71 0.70 -16.36
CA ARG A 217 -7.98 1.22 -15.85
C ARG A 217 -8.93 1.50 -16.99
N ARG A 218 -10.22 1.52 -16.70
CA ARG A 218 -11.24 2.04 -17.60
C ARG A 218 -12.17 2.96 -16.84
N LYS A 219 -12.83 3.85 -17.57
CA LYS A 219 -13.99 4.57 -17.04
C LYS A 219 -15.16 3.59 -16.95
N ALA A 220 -16.12 3.88 -16.08
CA ALA A 220 -17.27 2.99 -15.89
C ALA A 220 -18.13 2.83 -17.16
N ASP A 221 -18.21 3.88 -17.96
CA ASP A 221 -18.93 3.95 -19.24
C ASP A 221 -18.11 3.49 -20.45
N ASP A 222 -16.83 3.15 -20.26
CA ASP A 222 -15.96 2.64 -21.32
C ASP A 222 -15.78 1.12 -21.20
N ALA A 223 -16.01 0.41 -22.28
CA ALA A 223 -15.76 -1.03 -22.36
C ALA A 223 -14.26 -1.34 -22.43
N ASN A 224 -13.44 -0.40 -22.88
CA ASN A 224 -12.03 -0.61 -23.13
C ASN A 224 -11.17 -0.13 -21.97
N PHE A 225 -10.19 -0.96 -21.61
CA PHE A 225 -9.12 -0.55 -20.71
C PHE A 225 -8.12 0.34 -21.43
N GLU A 226 -7.66 1.36 -20.72
CA GLU A 226 -6.46 2.12 -21.06
C GLU A 226 -5.24 1.19 -21.18
N GLN A 227 -4.19 1.72 -21.79
CA GLN A 227 -2.94 0.99 -21.94
C GLN A 227 -2.32 0.68 -20.56
N TRP A 228 -1.71 -0.50 -20.45
CA TRP A 228 -1.03 -0.94 -19.24
C TRP A 228 0.10 0.02 -18.86
N LYS A 229 -0.02 0.62 -17.68
CA LYS A 229 1.00 1.48 -17.08
C LYS A 229 1.84 0.71 -16.08
N THR A 230 3.16 0.76 -16.20
CA THR A 230 4.07 0.23 -15.18
C THR A 230 4.05 1.10 -13.92
N LEU A 231 3.78 0.48 -12.77
CA LEU A 231 3.81 1.13 -11.46
C LEU A 231 5.20 1.10 -10.83
N TYR A 232 5.82 -0.07 -10.78
CA TYR A 232 7.17 -0.26 -10.24
C TYR A 232 7.83 -1.51 -10.81
N MET A 233 9.15 -1.55 -10.74
CA MET A 233 10.00 -2.70 -11.09
C MET A 233 10.64 -3.28 -9.83
N PHE A 234 10.79 -4.59 -9.74
CA PHE A 234 11.40 -5.27 -8.59
C PHE A 234 12.10 -6.57 -8.99
N GLY A 235 13.19 -6.87 -8.28
CA GLY A 235 13.87 -8.17 -8.35
C GLY A 235 13.34 -9.12 -7.27
N GLU A 236 13.87 -10.35 -7.26
CA GLU A 236 13.48 -11.39 -6.28
C GLU A 236 14.41 -11.47 -5.06
N THR A 237 15.44 -10.61 -5.01
CA THR A 237 16.38 -10.50 -3.89
C THR A 237 15.65 -10.20 -2.58
N GLU A 238 16.01 -10.94 -1.53
CA GLU A 238 15.55 -10.68 -0.17
C GLU A 238 16.30 -9.49 0.44
N TYR A 239 15.57 -8.66 1.17
CA TYR A 239 16.08 -7.50 1.91
C TYR A 239 15.61 -7.52 3.36
N PHE A 240 16.35 -6.85 4.23
CA PHE A 240 16.21 -6.93 5.68
C PHE A 240 15.86 -5.57 6.29
N LEU A 241 15.64 -5.55 7.60
CA LEU A 241 15.23 -4.33 8.33
C LEU A 241 16.22 -3.18 8.10
N GLU A 242 17.52 -3.48 8.03
CA GLU A 242 18.58 -2.53 7.78
C GLU A 242 18.41 -1.83 6.42
N ASP A 243 18.00 -2.57 5.39
CA ASP A 243 17.70 -2.02 4.07
C ASP A 243 16.44 -1.15 4.11
N PHE A 244 15.44 -1.55 4.89
CA PHE A 244 14.21 -0.77 5.06
C PHE A 244 14.52 0.56 5.74
N ILE A 245 15.35 0.54 6.79
CA ILE A 245 15.80 1.73 7.52
C ILE A 245 16.60 2.64 6.60
N LEU A 246 17.53 2.09 5.82
CA LEU A 246 18.35 2.85 4.87
C LEU A 246 17.49 3.54 3.80
N SER A 247 16.61 2.79 3.15
CA SER A 247 15.72 3.36 2.12
C SER A 247 14.68 4.30 2.73
N SER A 248 14.24 4.04 3.96
CA SER A 248 13.33 4.91 4.69
C SER A 248 13.96 6.26 5.01
N PHE A 249 15.23 6.23 5.44
CA PHE A 249 16.03 7.42 5.66
C PHE A 249 16.13 8.25 4.38
N TYR A 250 16.47 7.63 3.24
CA TYR A 250 16.47 8.32 1.94
C TYR A 250 15.13 9.00 1.66
N CYS A 251 14.01 8.30 1.84
CA CYS A 251 12.68 8.87 1.60
C CYS A 251 12.36 10.04 2.54
N SER A 252 12.83 10.00 3.78
CA SER A 252 12.51 10.99 4.80
C SER A 252 13.35 12.26 4.68
N VAL A 253 14.63 12.14 4.30
CA VAL A 253 15.59 13.24 4.42
C VAL A 253 16.23 13.69 3.11
N HIS A 254 16.20 12.89 2.04
CA HIS A 254 16.94 13.25 0.84
C HIS A 254 16.30 14.47 0.15
N PRO A 255 17.05 15.57 -0.03
CA PRO A 255 16.49 16.87 -0.42
C PRO A 255 16.13 16.98 -1.90
N TYR A 256 16.42 15.95 -2.72
CA TYR A 256 16.09 15.95 -4.14
C TYR A 256 15.68 14.55 -4.62
N GLY A 257 14.43 14.39 -5.03
CA GLY A 257 13.98 13.13 -5.64
C GLY A 257 13.53 12.05 -4.65
N SER A 258 13.26 12.44 -3.39
CA SER A 258 12.32 11.68 -2.56
C SER A 258 10.89 11.95 -3.06
N PRO A 259 10.03 10.92 -3.19
CA PRO A 259 8.63 11.10 -3.57
C PRO A 259 7.81 11.91 -2.55
N PHE A 260 8.33 12.09 -1.32
CA PHE A 260 7.64 12.78 -0.23
C PHE A 260 8.31 14.10 0.17
N GLU A 261 9.30 14.59 -0.58
CA GLU A 261 10.03 15.80 -0.21
C GLU A 261 9.11 17.04 -0.13
N SER A 262 8.28 17.23 -1.16
CA SER A 262 7.44 18.41 -1.36
C SER A 262 5.95 18.13 -1.17
N THR A 263 5.57 16.88 -0.88
CA THR A 263 4.17 16.45 -0.91
C THR A 263 3.84 15.59 0.29
N VAL A 264 2.92 16.08 1.14
CA VAL A 264 2.25 15.25 2.14
C VAL A 264 1.29 14.30 1.40
N ALA A 265 1.51 12.99 1.55
CA ALA A 265 0.74 11.96 0.87
C ALA A 265 0.01 11.07 1.89
N LEU A 266 -1.32 10.96 1.76
CA LEU A 266 -2.11 9.99 2.51
C LEU A 266 -3.11 9.29 1.61
N ILE A 267 -3.33 8.00 1.87
CA ILE A 267 -4.38 7.21 1.23
C ILE A 267 -5.13 6.41 2.29
N LYS A 268 -6.46 6.38 2.19
CA LYS A 268 -7.31 5.56 3.05
C LYS A 268 -8.37 4.84 2.23
N TYR A 269 -8.34 3.52 2.29
CA TYR A 269 -9.35 2.67 1.67
C TYR A 269 -10.61 2.60 2.53
N PHE A 270 -11.75 2.37 1.89
CA PHE A 270 -13.02 2.09 2.54
C PHE A 270 -13.81 1.07 1.74
N TRP A 271 -14.65 0.30 2.43
CA TRP A 271 -15.58 -0.63 1.82
C TRP A 271 -16.66 0.15 1.07
N LEU A 272 -16.94 -0.23 -0.17
CA LEU A 272 -18.09 0.32 -0.89
C LEU A 272 -19.37 -0.36 -0.42
N SER A 273 -20.42 0.45 -0.28
CA SER A 273 -21.80 -0.05 -0.22
C SER A 273 -22.27 -0.44 -1.62
N SER A 274 -23.26 -1.32 -1.70
CA SER A 274 -23.91 -1.70 -2.95
C SER A 274 -24.36 -0.48 -3.76
N SER A 275 -24.98 0.49 -3.09
CA SER A 275 -25.45 1.74 -3.70
C SER A 275 -24.31 2.57 -4.31
N GLU A 276 -23.13 2.63 -3.68
CA GLU A 276 -21.96 3.33 -4.22
C GLU A 276 -21.38 2.62 -5.45
N VAL A 277 -21.37 1.29 -5.46
CA VAL A 277 -20.88 0.49 -6.60
C VAL A 277 -21.80 0.64 -7.81
N VAL A 278 -23.12 0.60 -7.58
CA VAL A 278 -24.14 0.83 -8.63
C VAL A 278 -24.06 2.27 -9.15
N ALA A 279 -23.99 3.26 -8.26
CA ALA A 279 -23.89 4.68 -8.65
C ALA A 279 -22.60 4.98 -9.43
N ALA A 280 -21.52 4.23 -9.16
CA ALA A 280 -20.28 4.31 -9.92
C ALA A 280 -20.30 3.53 -11.25
N GLY A 281 -21.41 2.86 -11.59
CA GLY A 281 -21.54 2.08 -12.82
C GLY A 281 -20.64 0.85 -12.89
N VAL A 282 -20.20 0.34 -11.73
CA VAL A 282 -19.28 -0.80 -11.66
C VAL A 282 -20.03 -2.13 -11.73
N ILE A 283 -21.25 -2.18 -11.18
CA ILE A 283 -22.18 -3.31 -11.32
C ILE A 283 -23.57 -2.80 -11.76
N PRO A 284 -24.38 -3.64 -12.42
CA PRO A 284 -25.79 -3.36 -12.69
C PRO A 284 -26.62 -3.16 -11.42
N ALA A 285 -27.69 -2.35 -11.50
CA ALA A 285 -28.57 -2.08 -10.36
C ALA A 285 -29.30 -3.33 -9.83
N ASN A 286 -29.54 -4.32 -10.68
CA ASN A 286 -30.19 -5.59 -10.31
C ASN A 286 -29.26 -6.55 -9.54
N ASP A 287 -27.97 -6.24 -9.43
CA ASP A 287 -26.97 -7.09 -8.75
C ASP A 287 -26.67 -6.60 -7.32
N GLU A 288 -27.46 -5.65 -6.80
CA GLU A 288 -27.24 -5.00 -5.51
C GLU A 288 -27.26 -6.00 -4.33
N GLU A 289 -28.24 -6.90 -4.32
CA GLU A 289 -28.43 -7.90 -3.26
C GLU A 289 -27.34 -8.99 -3.30
N GLU A 290 -26.81 -9.32 -4.48
CA GLU A 290 -25.69 -10.24 -4.63
C GLU A 290 -24.40 -9.61 -4.08
N TYR A 291 -24.20 -8.31 -4.32
CA TYR A 291 -23.03 -7.59 -3.85
C TYR A 291 -22.91 -7.60 -2.33
N GLU A 292 -24.00 -7.35 -1.60
CA GLU A 292 -23.97 -7.30 -0.11
C GLU A 292 -23.67 -8.66 0.53
N ARG A 293 -23.84 -9.77 -0.20
CA ARG A 293 -23.48 -11.13 0.26
C ARG A 293 -22.02 -11.48 0.02
N ARG A 294 -21.23 -10.62 -0.64
CA ARG A 294 -19.84 -10.91 -0.97
C ARG A 294 -18.97 -11.02 0.27
N ASP A 295 -18.10 -12.03 0.25
CA ASP A 295 -17.04 -12.19 1.24
C ASP A 295 -16.07 -10.98 1.22
N VAL A 296 -15.44 -10.70 2.36
CA VAL A 296 -14.45 -9.63 2.52
C VAL A 296 -13.36 -9.70 1.43
N SER A 297 -12.99 -10.90 0.99
CA SER A 297 -12.01 -11.14 -0.07
C SER A 297 -12.41 -10.64 -1.46
N SER A 298 -13.72 -10.46 -1.74
CA SER A 298 -14.25 -10.09 -3.05
C SER A 298 -15.11 -8.80 -3.06
N ARG A 299 -15.39 -8.21 -1.89
CA ARG A 299 -16.05 -6.91 -1.78
C ARG A 299 -15.21 -5.83 -2.47
N MET A 300 -15.81 -4.75 -2.98
CA MET A 300 -15.07 -3.69 -3.66
C MET A 300 -14.66 -2.57 -2.71
N LEU A 301 -13.60 -1.85 -3.08
CA LEU A 301 -13.03 -0.75 -2.29
C LEU A 301 -13.13 0.56 -3.07
N GLY A 302 -13.35 1.64 -2.33
CA GLY A 302 -12.97 2.98 -2.74
C GLY A 302 -11.78 3.45 -1.94
N TYR A 303 -11.20 4.59 -2.30
CA TYR A 303 -10.17 5.21 -1.48
C TYR A 303 -10.18 6.73 -1.57
N TYR A 304 -9.74 7.37 -0.50
CA TYR A 304 -9.40 8.79 -0.47
C TYR A 304 -7.90 8.95 -0.69
N THR A 305 -7.52 10.05 -1.34
CA THR A 305 -6.12 10.50 -1.44
C THR A 305 -6.01 11.94 -0.97
N LEU A 306 -5.03 12.25 -0.13
CA LEU A 306 -4.49 13.59 0.04
C LEU A 306 -3.12 13.63 -0.62
N TYR A 307 -2.92 14.53 -1.59
CA TYR A 307 -1.62 14.84 -2.14
C TYR A 307 -1.41 16.35 -2.09
N GLY A 308 -0.53 16.80 -1.19
CA GLY A 308 -0.24 18.21 -0.98
C GLY A 308 -1.42 18.93 -0.33
N ASP A 309 -2.23 19.60 -1.15
CA ASP A 309 -3.41 20.37 -0.78
C ASP A 309 -4.72 19.72 -1.27
N MET A 310 -4.64 18.72 -2.14
CA MET A 310 -5.80 18.21 -2.87
C MET A 310 -6.30 16.89 -2.29
N VAL A 311 -7.56 16.88 -1.86
CA VAL A 311 -8.26 15.69 -1.39
C VAL A 311 -9.17 15.17 -2.50
N LYS A 312 -9.02 13.90 -2.85
CA LYS A 312 -9.85 13.23 -3.87
C LYS A 312 -10.47 11.95 -3.32
N LYS A 313 -11.67 11.62 -3.78
CA LYS A 313 -12.34 10.33 -3.59
C LYS A 313 -12.29 9.56 -4.91
N HIS A 314 -11.95 8.29 -4.85
CA HIS A 314 -11.84 7.41 -6.01
C HIS A 314 -12.75 6.20 -5.83
N ILE A 315 -13.65 5.99 -6.78
CA ILE A 315 -14.54 4.83 -6.85
C ILE A 315 -14.60 4.38 -8.31
N GLY A 316 -14.15 3.16 -8.58
CA GLY A 316 -14.05 2.64 -9.94
C GLY A 316 -13.22 3.55 -10.85
N GLY A 317 -13.74 3.82 -12.05
CA GLY A 317 -13.10 4.73 -13.00
C GLY A 317 -13.31 6.23 -12.70
N LYS A 318 -13.98 6.58 -11.60
CA LYS A 318 -14.34 7.96 -11.26
C LYS A 318 -13.44 8.51 -10.15
N THR A 319 -12.90 9.70 -10.40
CA THR A 319 -12.19 10.51 -9.41
C THR A 319 -12.93 11.82 -9.19
N GLU A 320 -13.19 12.16 -7.94
CA GLU A 320 -13.86 13.40 -7.53
C GLU A 320 -12.93 14.20 -6.62
N VAL A 321 -12.79 15.51 -6.87
CA VAL A 321 -12.11 16.42 -5.94
C VAL A 321 -13.08 16.75 -4.82
N VAL A 322 -12.76 16.27 -3.62
CA VAL A 322 -13.57 16.49 -2.42
C VAL A 322 -13.28 17.85 -1.81
N LYS A 323 -12.00 18.24 -1.79
CA LYS A 323 -11.56 19.48 -1.19
C LYS A 323 -10.20 19.91 -1.73
N VAL A 324 -10.01 21.23 -1.86
CA VAL A 324 -8.69 21.85 -2.00
C VAL A 324 -8.45 22.65 -0.73
N LEU A 325 -7.39 22.29 -0.01
CA LEU A 325 -7.03 22.85 1.28
C LEU A 325 -6.23 24.14 1.07
N VAL A 326 -6.44 25.13 1.92
CA VAL A 326 -5.78 26.44 1.79
C VAL A 326 -4.87 26.80 2.97
N SER A 327 -4.80 25.94 3.98
CA SER A 327 -4.00 26.17 5.19
C SER A 327 -3.54 24.87 5.87
N GLU A 328 -2.50 24.97 6.72
CA GLU A 328 -2.02 23.85 7.51
C GLU A 328 -3.06 23.42 8.55
N GLU A 329 -3.77 24.37 9.16
CA GLU A 329 -4.83 24.13 10.14
C GLU A 329 -5.93 23.25 9.54
N GLU A 330 -6.35 23.58 8.31
CA GLU A 330 -7.35 22.81 7.58
C GLU A 330 -6.83 21.43 7.21
N ARG A 331 -5.56 21.32 6.78
CA ARG A 331 -4.94 20.05 6.42
C ARG A 331 -4.80 19.12 7.62
N VAL A 332 -4.30 19.62 8.75
CA VAL A 332 -4.17 18.87 10.01
C VAL A 332 -5.52 18.40 10.51
N LYS A 333 -6.55 19.27 10.48
CA LYS A 333 -7.91 18.89 10.85
C LYS A 333 -8.44 17.76 9.97
N LEU A 334 -8.31 17.89 8.65
CA LEU A 334 -8.78 16.86 7.72
C LEU A 334 -7.99 15.54 7.84
N ILE A 335 -6.68 15.60 8.10
CA ILE A 335 -5.87 14.41 8.35
C ILE A 335 -6.41 13.62 9.56
N ARG A 336 -6.76 14.31 10.65
CA ARG A 336 -7.35 13.68 11.84
C ARG A 336 -8.73 13.09 11.55
N GLU A 337 -9.62 13.88 10.94
CA GLU A 337 -11.03 13.49 10.75
C GLU A 337 -11.22 12.42 9.67
N LEU A 338 -10.61 12.61 8.50
CA LEU A 338 -10.80 11.71 7.36
C LEU A 338 -9.87 10.50 7.44
N PHE A 339 -8.57 10.74 7.67
CA PHE A 339 -7.57 9.68 7.62
C PHE A 339 -7.39 8.97 8.97
N GLY A 340 -7.79 9.60 10.09
CA GLY A 340 -7.63 9.02 11.42
C GLY A 340 -6.18 8.97 11.87
N VAL A 341 -5.35 9.92 11.40
CA VAL A 341 -3.94 10.01 11.76
C VAL A 341 -3.78 11.05 12.86
N ALA A 342 -3.16 10.63 13.98
CA ALA A 342 -2.83 11.51 15.07
C ALA A 342 -1.58 12.33 14.72
N LEU A 343 -1.62 13.61 15.04
CA LEU A 343 -0.55 14.57 14.86
C LEU A 343 -0.36 15.35 16.15
N ASP A 344 0.89 15.58 16.54
CA ASP A 344 1.26 16.34 17.73
C ASP A 344 0.70 17.77 17.69
N GLU A 345 0.61 18.40 18.86
CA GLU A 345 0.14 19.79 18.99
C GLU A 345 1.03 20.76 18.19
N ASP A 346 2.34 20.51 18.18
CA ASP A 346 3.33 21.30 17.44
C ASP A 346 3.46 20.95 15.95
N ALA A 347 2.59 20.09 15.41
CA ALA A 347 2.66 19.66 14.01
C ALA A 347 2.79 20.84 13.02
N ILE A 348 1.94 21.86 13.18
CA ILE A 348 1.95 23.05 12.31
C ILE A 348 3.27 23.81 12.44
N ASN A 349 3.88 23.86 13.62
CA ASN A 349 5.18 24.49 13.81
C ASN A 349 6.29 23.68 13.13
N ASN A 350 6.27 22.35 13.26
CA ASN A 350 7.30 21.46 12.72
C ASN A 350 7.37 21.50 11.19
N ILE A 351 6.25 21.65 10.50
CA ILE A 351 6.26 21.68 9.04
C ILE A 351 6.73 23.02 8.46
N ARG A 352 6.78 24.11 9.25
CA ARG A 352 7.16 25.45 8.77
C ARG A 352 8.54 25.44 8.10
N GLY A 353 8.63 26.11 6.96
CA GLY A 353 9.87 26.21 6.18
C GLY A 353 10.20 24.98 5.34
N ARG A 354 9.44 23.89 5.43
CA ARG A 354 9.59 22.72 4.54
C ARG A 354 8.94 22.98 3.18
N ASN A 355 9.43 22.29 2.15
CA ASN A 355 8.90 22.38 0.78
C ASN A 355 7.42 21.96 0.68
N SER A 356 6.95 21.13 1.61
CA SER A 356 5.57 20.64 1.68
C SER A 356 4.59 21.55 2.46
N ALA A 357 5.09 22.64 3.06
CA ALA A 357 4.27 23.56 3.83
C ALA A 357 3.47 24.49 2.91
N PHE A 358 2.26 24.86 3.32
CA PHE A 358 1.56 25.98 2.71
C PHE A 358 2.41 27.26 2.85
N LYS A 359 2.51 27.99 1.74
CA LYS A 359 3.15 29.31 1.76
C LYS A 359 2.23 30.25 2.52
N LEU A 360 2.76 30.92 3.55
CA LEU A 360 2.06 32.02 4.19
C LEU A 360 1.71 33.06 3.12
N SER A 361 0.44 33.45 3.04
CA SER A 361 0.08 34.62 2.26
C SER A 361 0.77 35.82 2.90
N LEU A 362 1.75 36.37 2.19
CA LEU A 362 2.26 37.71 2.50
C LEU A 362 1.09 38.66 2.23
N THR A 363 0.25 38.91 3.24
CA THR A 363 -0.53 40.13 3.26
C THR A 363 0.50 41.26 3.34
N PRO A 364 0.50 42.23 2.42
CA PRO A 364 1.36 43.39 2.57
C PRO A 364 0.93 44.03 3.89
N SER A 365 1.86 44.15 4.83
CA SER A 365 1.70 45.02 5.99
C SER A 365 1.27 46.38 5.45
N GLY A 366 0.03 46.78 5.77
CA GLY A 366 -0.42 48.13 5.52
C GLY A 366 0.54 49.08 6.22
N GLU A 367 1.32 49.80 5.43
CA GLU A 367 2.01 50.98 5.91
C GLU A 367 0.94 51.98 6.36
N ALA A 368 1.00 52.32 7.64
CA ALA A 368 0.24 53.39 8.27
C ALA A 368 0.92 54.74 8.01
#